data_AF-A0A9Q1DLV1-F1
#
_entry.id   AF-A0A9Q1DLV1-F1
#
_cell.length_a   1.000
_cell.length_b   1.000
_cell.length_c   1.000
_cell.angle_alpha   90.00
_cell.angle_beta   90.00
_cell.angle_gamma   90.00
#
_symmetry.space_group_name_H-M   'P 1'
#
loop_
_entity.id
_entity.type
_entity.pdbx_description
1 polymer ?
#
loop_
_entity_poly.entity_id
_entity_poly.type
_entity_poly.pdbx_seq_one_letter_code
_entity_poly.pdbx_strand_id
1 'polypeptide(L)'
;MAKWGEGDPRWIVEERADATNVNNWHWTERDATNWSSDKLKELLLGVRVEGGEGVCEVTEVDKLEGEASINNRKGKLIFFYEWNIKATWTGTSKTGIKYKGNVEIPNLSDENDMDDLDISASLSKDEPDTPLLALMRKEGVQAVRSALGGYLGHLKTVSQLDSEKD
;
A
#
# COMPACT_ATOMS: atom_id res chain seq x y z
N MET A 1 43.88 35.16 -26.04
CA MET A 1 44.55 33.95 -25.52
C MET A 1 44.58 34.07 -24.01
N ALA A 2 43.99 33.13 -23.27
CA ALA A 2 44.01 33.16 -21.80
C ALA A 2 45.42 32.81 -21.30
N LYS A 3 45.90 33.50 -20.27
CA LYS A 3 47.23 33.29 -19.68
C LYS A 3 47.23 32.01 -18.84
N TRP A 4 48.28 31.20 -18.98
CA TRP A 4 48.51 29.99 -18.19
C TRP A 4 48.69 30.37 -16.71
N GLY A 5 47.77 29.94 -15.85
CA GLY A 5 47.84 30.14 -14.40
C GLY A 5 46.79 31.06 -13.77
N GLU A 6 45.96 31.75 -14.56
CA GLU A 6 44.79 32.49 -14.07
C GLU A 6 43.52 31.79 -14.56
N GLY A 7 43.03 30.82 -13.79
CA GLY A 7 41.71 30.24 -14.02
C GLY A 7 40.65 31.32 -13.85
N ASP A 8 39.81 31.53 -14.87
CA ASP A 8 38.70 32.47 -14.81
C ASP A 8 37.78 32.08 -13.63
N PRO A 9 37.45 33.00 -12.70
CA PRO A 9 36.60 32.69 -11.56
C PRO A 9 35.19 32.22 -11.93
N ARG A 10 34.76 32.38 -13.20
CA ARG A 10 33.52 31.76 -13.73
C ARG A 10 33.61 30.25 -13.93
N TRP A 11 34.82 29.68 -13.90
CA TRP A 11 35.10 28.26 -14.14
C TRP A 11 35.42 27.49 -12.85
N ILE A 12 35.48 28.15 -11.69
CA ILE A 12 35.69 27.46 -10.41
C ILE A 12 34.47 26.59 -10.11
N VAL A 13 34.55 25.31 -10.45
CA VAL A 13 33.67 24.27 -9.92
C VAL A 13 34.15 24.01 -8.50
N GLU A 14 33.67 24.81 -7.55
CA GLU A 14 33.71 24.41 -6.14
C GLU A 14 32.85 23.15 -6.02
N GLU A 15 33.46 22.02 -5.67
CA GLU A 15 32.72 20.89 -5.13
C GLU A 15 32.03 21.38 -3.85
N ARG A 16 30.74 21.71 -3.97
CA ARG A 16 29.91 21.97 -2.80
C ARG A 16 29.87 20.70 -1.97
N ALA A 17 30.32 20.79 -0.72
CA ALA A 17 30.28 19.70 0.26
C ALA A 17 28.83 19.24 0.57
N ASP A 18 27.85 20.01 0.11
CA ASP A 18 26.46 19.97 0.56
C ASP A 18 25.61 18.97 -0.22
N ALA A 19 26.11 18.42 -1.34
CA ALA A 19 25.46 17.41 -2.20
C ALA A 19 23.93 17.58 -2.32
N THR A 20 23.46 18.83 -2.35
CA THR A 20 22.04 19.13 -2.21
C THR A 20 21.36 18.85 -3.54
N ASN A 21 20.28 18.07 -3.54
CA ASN A 21 19.50 17.81 -4.75
C ASN A 21 18.65 19.03 -5.13
N VAL A 22 19.32 20.09 -5.56
CA VAL A 22 18.67 21.35 -5.94
C VAL A 22 17.69 21.06 -7.08
N ASN A 23 16.41 21.41 -6.87
CA ASN A 23 15.30 21.21 -7.81
C ASN A 23 14.89 19.75 -8.12
N ASN A 24 15.27 18.75 -7.30
CA ASN A 24 14.93 17.33 -7.56
C ASN A 24 15.33 16.83 -8.96
N TRP A 25 16.48 17.31 -9.48
CA TRP A 25 17.00 16.93 -10.80
C TRP A 25 17.74 15.59 -10.78
N HIS A 26 18.26 15.20 -9.62
CA HIS A 26 18.88 13.89 -9.40
C HIS A 26 17.86 12.87 -8.91
N TRP A 27 17.98 11.63 -9.38
CA TRP A 27 17.14 10.51 -8.96
C TRP A 27 17.18 10.35 -7.44
N THR A 28 16.01 10.45 -6.81
CA THR A 28 15.84 10.09 -5.40
C THR A 28 14.78 9.01 -5.32
N GLU A 29 15.18 7.90 -4.72
CA GLU A 29 14.33 6.78 -4.40
C GLU A 29 14.16 6.73 -2.88
N ARG A 30 12.92 6.58 -2.45
CA ARG A 30 12.59 6.38 -1.04
C ARG A 30 11.87 5.06 -0.89
N ASP A 31 12.43 4.21 -0.03
CA ASP A 31 11.75 3.01 0.42
C ASP A 31 10.55 3.39 1.31
N ALA A 32 9.38 2.89 0.93
CA ALA A 32 8.12 3.04 1.65
C ALA A 32 7.60 1.70 2.18
N THR A 33 8.32 0.60 2.01
CA THR A 33 7.90 -0.77 2.29
C THR A 33 7.40 -0.95 3.72
N ASN A 34 8.17 -0.51 4.73
CA ASN A 34 7.78 -0.67 6.13
C ASN A 34 6.50 0.12 6.46
N TRP A 35 6.45 1.38 6.04
CA TRP A 35 5.27 2.24 6.23
C TRP A 35 4.03 1.65 5.54
N SER A 36 4.20 1.18 4.31
CA SER A 36 3.13 0.55 3.54
C SER A 36 2.65 -0.74 4.19
N SER A 37 3.56 -1.57 4.70
CA SER A 37 3.22 -2.80 5.42
C SER A 37 2.36 -2.50 6.64
N ASP A 38 2.76 -1.52 7.45
CA ASP A 38 2.05 -1.16 8.67
C ASP A 38 0.68 -0.56 8.35
N LYS A 39 0.63 0.31 7.32
CA LYS A 39 -0.62 0.96 6.92
C LYS A 39 -1.62 -0.03 6.32
N LEU A 40 -1.16 -0.97 5.48
CA LEU A 40 -2.02 -2.03 4.95
C LEU A 40 -2.56 -2.91 6.07
N LYS A 41 -1.74 -3.29 7.05
CA LYS A 41 -2.22 -4.06 8.23
C LYS A 41 -3.28 -3.30 9.01
N GLU A 42 -3.04 -2.03 9.32
CA GLU A 42 -3.98 -1.16 10.03
C GLU A 42 -5.34 -1.10 9.31
N LEU A 43 -5.32 -0.83 8.00
CA LEU A 43 -6.54 -0.67 7.21
C LEU A 43 -7.30 -1.99 7.04
N LEU A 44 -6.60 -3.10 6.82
CA LEU A 44 -7.21 -4.42 6.67
C LEU A 44 -7.84 -4.91 7.98
N LEU A 45 -7.17 -4.74 9.12
CA LEU A 45 -7.73 -5.08 10.43
C LEU A 45 -8.93 -4.20 10.82
N GLY A 46 -9.08 -3.04 10.19
CA GLY A 46 -10.27 -2.18 10.32
C GLY A 46 -11.49 -2.65 9.51
N VAL A 47 -11.35 -3.67 8.66
CA VAL A 47 -12.45 -4.15 7.81
C VAL A 47 -13.45 -4.94 8.63
N ARG A 48 -14.67 -4.39 8.74
CA ARG A 48 -15.84 -5.04 9.33
C ARG A 48 -17.07 -4.78 8.47
N VAL A 49 -17.83 -5.83 8.20
CA VAL A 49 -19.10 -5.78 7.46
C VAL A 49 -20.20 -6.45 8.26
N GLU A 50 -21.43 -5.95 8.13
CA GLU A 50 -22.58 -6.43 8.87
C GLU A 50 -23.78 -6.52 7.95
N GLY A 51 -24.47 -7.66 7.98
CA GLY A 51 -25.59 -7.93 7.10
C GLY A 51 -26.68 -8.76 7.77
N GLY A 52 -27.65 -9.20 6.95
CA GLY A 52 -28.80 -9.98 7.40
C GLY A 52 -28.46 -11.32 8.04
N GLU A 53 -27.25 -11.84 7.85
CA GLU A 53 -26.83 -13.16 8.31
C GLU A 53 -25.92 -13.10 9.56
N GLY A 54 -25.36 -11.93 9.85
CA GLY A 54 -24.43 -11.70 10.95
C GLY A 54 -23.37 -10.65 10.62
N VAL A 55 -22.24 -10.75 11.30
CA VAL A 55 -21.11 -9.80 11.20
C VAL A 55 -19.88 -10.57 10.74
N CYS A 56 -19.09 -10.00 9.85
CA CYS A 56 -17.77 -10.51 9.49
C CYS A 56 -16.72 -9.42 9.66
N GLU A 57 -15.54 -9.79 10.14
CA GLU A 57 -14.43 -8.88 10.35
C GLU A 57 -13.10 -9.56 10.04
N VAL A 58 -12.15 -8.81 9.49
CA VAL A 58 -10.77 -9.27 9.32
C VAL A 58 -10.06 -9.18 10.66
N THR A 59 -9.50 -10.29 11.13
CA THR A 59 -8.92 -10.39 12.48
C THR A 59 -7.41 -10.49 12.49
N GLU A 60 -6.81 -10.93 11.38
CA GLU A 60 -5.37 -11.17 11.28
C GLU A 60 -4.91 -11.01 9.83
N VAL A 61 -3.70 -10.47 9.65
CA VAL A 61 -3.02 -10.41 8.34
C VAL A 61 -1.88 -11.42 8.38
N ASP A 62 -2.16 -12.62 7.89
CA ASP A 62 -1.26 -13.78 7.94
C ASP A 62 0.00 -13.58 7.09
N LYS A 63 -0.16 -12.99 5.91
CA LYS A 63 0.92 -12.69 4.98
C LYS A 63 0.76 -11.32 4.36
N LEU A 64 1.86 -10.60 4.31
CA LEU A 64 1.97 -9.32 3.63
C LEU A 64 3.39 -9.23 3.06
N GLU A 65 3.56 -9.79 1.87
CA GLU A 65 4.85 -9.94 1.19
C GLU A 65 4.88 -9.03 -0.01
N GLY A 66 5.90 -8.19 -0.12
CA GLY A 66 5.95 -7.17 -1.15
C GLY A 66 6.85 -6.00 -0.79
N GLU A 67 6.85 -5.01 -1.66
CA GLU A 67 7.64 -3.80 -1.51
C GLU A 67 6.88 -2.58 -2.04
N ALA A 68 7.32 -1.40 -1.58
CA ALA A 68 6.84 -0.14 -2.11
C ALA A 68 7.96 0.89 -2.11
N SER A 69 8.14 1.60 -3.22
CA SER A 69 9.07 2.72 -3.31
C SER A 69 8.44 3.93 -4.00
N ILE A 70 8.95 5.10 -3.64
CA ILE A 70 8.51 6.39 -4.16
C ILE A 70 9.72 7.04 -4.82
N ASN A 71 9.59 7.33 -6.10
CA ASN A 71 10.64 7.92 -6.91
C ASN A 71 10.25 9.32 -7.37
N ASN A 72 11.15 10.29 -7.24
CA ASN A 72 10.95 11.62 -7.78
C ASN A 72 11.79 11.81 -9.05
N ARG A 73 11.11 12.08 -10.18
CA ARG A 73 11.77 12.41 -11.44
C ARG A 73 11.18 13.67 -12.02
N LYS A 74 12.00 14.73 -12.10
CA LYS A 74 11.60 16.05 -12.65
C LYS A 74 10.34 16.62 -11.98
N GLY A 75 10.22 16.45 -10.66
CA GLY A 75 9.07 16.92 -9.88
C GLY A 75 7.81 16.05 -10.02
N LYS A 76 7.87 14.93 -10.76
CA LYS A 76 6.80 13.94 -10.81
C LYS A 76 7.13 12.78 -9.88
N LEU A 77 6.23 12.54 -8.93
CA LEU A 77 6.26 11.34 -8.10
C LEU A 77 5.80 10.13 -8.90
N ILE A 78 6.57 9.06 -8.83
CA ILE A 78 6.31 7.75 -9.42
C ILE A 78 6.28 6.76 -8.27
N PHE A 79 5.20 6.01 -8.16
CA PHE A 79 5.00 5.02 -7.10
C PHE A 79 5.17 3.65 -7.72
N PHE A 80 6.02 2.83 -7.12
CA PHE A 80 6.10 1.42 -7.42
C PHE A 80 5.64 0.67 -6.18
N TYR A 81 4.76 -0.29 -6.36
CA TYR A 81 4.38 -1.17 -5.27
C TYR A 81 3.93 -2.51 -5.83
N GLU A 82 4.20 -3.56 -5.09
CA GLU A 82 3.69 -4.89 -5.36
C GLU A 82 3.48 -5.60 -4.03
N TRP A 83 2.29 -6.17 -3.82
CA TRP A 83 1.94 -6.87 -2.60
C TRP A 83 1.14 -8.13 -2.88
N ASN A 84 1.52 -9.19 -2.18
CA ASN A 84 0.73 -10.41 -2.02
C ASN A 84 0.23 -10.49 -0.58
N ILE A 85 -1.09 -10.49 -0.42
CA ILE A 85 -1.74 -10.38 0.89
C ILE A 85 -2.60 -11.60 1.15
N LYS A 86 -2.44 -12.16 2.35
CA LYS A 86 -3.36 -13.15 2.91
C LYS A 86 -3.78 -12.70 4.30
N ALA A 87 -5.09 -12.68 4.52
CA ALA A 87 -5.67 -12.29 5.79
C ALA A 87 -6.74 -13.29 6.22
N THR A 88 -6.95 -13.40 7.51
CA THR A 88 -7.97 -14.22 8.14
C THR A 88 -9.15 -13.34 8.51
N TRP A 89 -10.36 -13.81 8.24
CA TRP A 89 -11.59 -13.19 8.72
C TRP A 89 -12.35 -14.14 9.65
N THR A 90 -13.09 -13.56 10.60
CA THR A 90 -14.05 -14.28 11.42
C THR A 90 -15.46 -13.75 11.17
N GLY A 91 -16.42 -14.65 11.08
CA GLY A 91 -17.82 -14.33 10.95
C GLY A 91 -18.59 -14.82 12.15
N THR A 92 -19.43 -13.99 12.75
CA THR A 92 -20.37 -14.39 13.80
C THR A 92 -21.79 -14.31 13.25
N SER A 93 -22.47 -15.47 13.20
CA SER A 93 -23.87 -15.53 12.76
C SER A 93 -24.79 -14.86 13.78
N LYS A 94 -26.04 -14.59 13.39
CA LYS A 94 -27.07 -14.12 14.32
C LYS A 94 -27.34 -15.04 15.50
N THR A 95 -27.04 -16.34 15.36
CA THR A 95 -27.17 -17.33 16.44
C THR A 95 -25.94 -17.38 17.35
N GLY A 96 -24.92 -16.56 17.09
CA GLY A 96 -23.68 -16.49 17.86
C GLY A 96 -22.63 -17.53 17.48
N ILE A 97 -22.86 -18.31 16.41
CA ILE A 97 -21.90 -19.29 15.91
C ILE A 97 -20.80 -18.54 15.16
N LYS A 98 -19.55 -18.87 15.49
CA LYS A 98 -18.37 -18.29 14.86
C LYS A 98 -17.84 -19.20 13.76
N TYR A 99 -17.41 -18.58 12.67
CA TYR A 99 -16.81 -19.20 11.50
C TYR A 99 -15.50 -18.50 11.19
N LYS A 100 -14.51 -19.25 10.71
CA LYS A 100 -13.22 -18.69 10.26
C LYS A 100 -13.03 -18.85 8.76
N GLY A 101 -12.47 -17.85 8.11
CA GLY A 101 -12.12 -17.92 6.69
C GLY A 101 -10.90 -17.09 6.33
N ASN A 102 -10.56 -17.07 5.04
CA ASN A 102 -9.43 -16.34 4.51
C ASN A 102 -9.88 -15.37 3.42
N VAL A 103 -9.17 -14.25 3.32
CA VAL A 103 -9.16 -13.32 2.18
C VAL A 103 -7.78 -13.38 1.55
N GLU A 104 -7.71 -13.56 0.23
CA GLU A 104 -6.46 -13.55 -0.53
C GLU A 104 -6.54 -12.46 -1.61
N ILE A 105 -5.49 -11.63 -1.66
CA ILE A 105 -5.31 -10.56 -2.64
C ILE A 105 -3.94 -10.76 -3.29
N PRO A 106 -3.87 -11.57 -4.36
CA PRO A 106 -2.66 -11.66 -5.17
C PRO A 106 -2.40 -10.36 -5.95
N ASN A 107 -1.13 -10.04 -6.15
CA ASN A 107 -0.67 -9.04 -7.13
C ASN A 107 -1.33 -7.66 -7.02
N LEU A 108 -1.46 -7.10 -5.81
CA LEU A 108 -1.76 -5.67 -5.66
C LEU A 108 -0.54 -4.88 -6.12
N SER A 109 -0.58 -4.30 -7.32
CA SER A 109 0.54 -3.57 -7.91
C SER A 109 0.15 -2.24 -8.56
N ASP A 110 1.13 -1.40 -8.90
CA ASP A 110 0.91 -0.15 -9.64
C ASP A 110 0.53 -0.36 -11.11
N GLU A 111 0.72 -1.59 -11.63
CA GLU A 111 0.29 -1.98 -12.97
C GLU A 111 -1.18 -2.41 -13.05
N ASN A 112 -1.78 -2.74 -11.90
CA ASN A 112 -3.16 -3.23 -11.82
C ASN A 112 -4.11 -2.15 -11.29
N ASP A 113 -5.22 -1.94 -11.98
CA ASP A 113 -6.29 -1.08 -11.49
C ASP A 113 -7.01 -1.73 -10.29
N MET A 114 -7.44 -0.88 -9.35
CA MET A 114 -8.10 -1.33 -8.12
C MET A 114 -9.38 -2.16 -8.37
N ASP A 115 -10.07 -1.87 -9.47
CA ASP A 115 -11.29 -2.56 -9.89
C ASP A 115 -11.00 -3.95 -10.48
N ASP A 116 -9.80 -4.15 -11.03
CA ASP A 116 -9.35 -5.41 -11.65
C ASP A 116 -8.68 -6.37 -10.67
N LEU A 117 -8.47 -5.94 -9.41
CA LEU A 117 -7.90 -6.80 -8.38
C LEU A 117 -8.78 -8.03 -8.13
N ASP A 118 -8.17 -9.20 -8.23
CA ASP A 118 -8.75 -10.46 -7.80
C ASP A 118 -8.69 -10.56 -6.27
N ILE A 119 -9.82 -10.32 -5.62
CA ILE A 119 -9.95 -10.44 -4.16
C ILE A 119 -10.87 -11.61 -3.89
N SER A 120 -10.32 -12.68 -3.34
CA SER A 120 -11.07 -13.90 -3.08
C SER A 120 -11.33 -14.08 -1.58
N ALA A 121 -12.56 -14.46 -1.24
CA ALA A 121 -12.95 -14.84 0.12
C ALA A 121 -13.38 -16.32 0.16
N SER A 122 -12.84 -17.05 1.13
CA SER A 122 -13.07 -18.48 1.34
C SER A 122 -13.26 -18.80 2.82
N LEU A 123 -13.89 -19.95 3.12
CA LEU A 123 -13.93 -20.52 4.47
C LEU A 123 -12.67 -21.36 4.73
N SER A 124 -12.31 -21.51 6.01
CA SER A 124 -11.28 -22.47 6.41
C SER A 124 -11.73 -23.89 6.12
N LYS A 125 -10.79 -24.81 5.89
CA LYS A 125 -11.07 -26.18 5.43
C LYS A 125 -12.01 -26.98 6.34
N ASP A 126 -12.02 -26.64 7.63
CA ASP A 126 -12.77 -27.36 8.67
C ASP A 126 -14.15 -26.73 8.95
N GLU A 127 -14.50 -25.66 8.25
CA GLU A 127 -15.73 -24.91 8.48
C GLU A 127 -16.83 -25.35 7.50
N PRO A 128 -18.07 -25.56 7.98
CA PRO A 128 -19.19 -25.87 7.10
C PRO A 128 -19.63 -24.62 6.34
N ASP A 129 -20.34 -24.83 5.22
CA ASP A 129 -20.87 -23.71 4.43
C ASP A 129 -21.79 -22.82 5.26
N THR A 130 -21.70 -21.51 5.03
CA THR A 130 -22.41 -20.49 5.80
C THR A 130 -22.78 -19.28 4.93
N PRO A 131 -23.98 -18.69 5.12
CA PRO A 131 -24.36 -17.45 4.44
C PRO A 131 -23.39 -16.28 4.67
N LEU A 132 -22.60 -16.32 5.74
CA LEU A 132 -21.55 -15.33 6.03
C LEU A 132 -20.44 -15.30 4.96
N LEU A 133 -20.18 -16.41 4.28
CA LEU A 133 -19.24 -16.44 3.15
C LEU A 133 -19.77 -15.59 1.98
N ALA A 134 -21.07 -15.62 1.72
CA ALA A 134 -21.69 -14.78 0.69
C ALA A 134 -21.62 -13.29 1.06
N LEU A 135 -21.83 -12.95 2.33
CA LEU A 135 -21.63 -11.59 2.85
C LEU A 135 -20.19 -11.13 2.62
N MET A 136 -19.20 -11.95 2.98
CA MET A 136 -17.79 -11.63 2.77
C MET A 136 -17.43 -11.49 1.29
N ARG A 137 -17.91 -12.37 0.42
CA ARG A 137 -17.63 -12.30 -1.03
C ARG A 137 -18.20 -11.06 -1.70
N LYS A 138 -19.26 -10.48 -1.14
CA LYS A 138 -19.91 -9.30 -1.70
C LYS A 138 -19.46 -8.02 -0.99
N GLU A 139 -19.91 -7.84 0.25
CA GLU A 139 -19.67 -6.62 1.01
C GLU A 139 -18.25 -6.61 1.60
N GLY A 140 -17.76 -7.75 2.08
CA GLY A 140 -16.40 -7.88 2.61
C GLY A 140 -15.34 -7.54 1.56
N VAL A 141 -15.44 -8.12 0.37
CA VAL A 141 -14.55 -7.83 -0.77
C VAL A 141 -14.59 -6.35 -1.15
N GLN A 142 -15.78 -5.73 -1.19
CA GLN A 142 -15.90 -4.30 -1.48
C GLN A 142 -15.25 -3.44 -0.39
N ALA A 143 -15.40 -3.81 0.88
CA ALA A 143 -14.77 -3.12 2.00
C ALA A 143 -13.24 -3.27 1.98
N VAL A 144 -12.73 -4.47 1.68
CA VAL A 144 -11.29 -4.72 1.47
C VAL A 144 -10.77 -3.86 0.32
N ARG A 145 -11.43 -3.85 -0.84
CA ARG A 145 -11.05 -2.99 -1.97
C ARG A 145 -11.01 -1.52 -1.58
N SER A 146 -12.00 -1.06 -0.80
CA SER A 146 -12.03 0.32 -0.30
C SER A 146 -10.85 0.63 0.64
N ALA A 147 -10.48 -0.32 1.51
CA ALA A 147 -9.31 -0.21 2.38
C ALA A 147 -8.00 -0.10 1.57
N LEU A 148 -7.83 -0.94 0.53
CA LEU A 148 -6.69 -0.87 -0.38
C LEU A 148 -6.64 0.46 -1.16
N GLY A 149 -7.78 0.97 -1.59
CA GLY A 149 -7.89 2.32 -2.18
C GLY A 149 -7.47 3.42 -1.20
N GLY A 150 -7.85 3.29 0.07
CA GLY A 150 -7.42 4.18 1.15
C GLY A 150 -5.89 4.19 1.32
N TYR A 151 -5.26 3.01 1.29
CA TYR A 151 -3.79 2.88 1.31
C TYR A 151 -3.14 3.68 0.18
N LEU A 152 -3.62 3.56 -1.06
CA LEU A 152 -3.07 4.33 -2.20
C LEU A 152 -3.25 5.85 -2.01
N GLY A 153 -4.36 6.29 -1.43
CA GLY A 153 -4.57 7.69 -1.07
C GLY A 153 -3.55 8.18 -0.03
N HIS A 154 -3.27 7.38 0.99
CA HIS A 154 -2.26 7.69 2.01
C HIS A 154 -0.84 7.71 1.45
N LEU A 155 -0.48 6.76 0.58
CA LEU A 155 0.85 6.68 -0.04
C LEU A 155 1.16 7.96 -0.85
N LYS A 156 0.14 8.49 -1.55
CA LYS A 156 0.23 9.76 -2.29
C LYS A 156 0.34 10.99 -1.38
N THR A 157 -0.15 10.92 -0.14
CA THR A 157 -0.12 12.06 0.78
C THR A 157 1.20 12.13 1.56
N VAL A 158 1.72 10.98 2.01
CA VAL A 158 3.01 10.92 2.72
C VAL A 158 4.16 11.43 1.86
N SER A 159 4.10 11.24 0.55
CA SER A 159 5.09 11.77 -0.39
C SER A 159 5.03 13.30 -0.57
N GLN A 160 3.90 13.95 -0.31
CA GLN A 160 3.76 15.40 -0.44
C GLN A 160 4.30 16.15 0.79
N LEU A 161 4.06 15.62 1.99
CA LEU A 161 4.47 16.26 3.25
C LEU A 161 5.98 16.36 3.44
N ASP A 162 6.74 15.46 2.82
CA ASP A 162 8.20 15.49 2.87
C ASP A 162 8.81 16.36 1.75
N SER A 163 8.06 16.66 0.69
CA SER A 163 8.51 17.60 -0.36
C SER A 163 8.48 19.08 0.05
N GLU A 164 7.81 19.41 1.16
CA GLU A 164 7.76 20.78 1.72
C GLU A 164 8.84 21.06 2.78
N LYS A 165 9.69 20.08 3.10
CA LYS A 165 10.75 20.21 4.12
C LYS A 165 12.16 20.41 3.57
N ASP A 166 12.33 20.35 2.25
CA ASP A 166 13.61 20.56 1.55
C ASP A 166 13.67 21.92 0.85
#